data_AF-A0A528V6M1-F1
#
_entry.id   AF-A0A528V6M1-F1
#
_cell.length_a   1.000
_cell.length_b   1.000
_cell.length_c   1.000
_cell.angle_alpha   90.00
_cell.angle_beta   90.00
_cell.angle_gamma   90.00
#
_symmetry.space_group_name_H-M   'P 1'
#
loop_
_entity.id
_entity.type
_entity.pdbx_description
1 polymer ?
#
loop_
_entity_poly.entity_id
_entity_poly.type
_entity_poly.pdbx_seq_one_letter_code
_entity_poly.pdbx_strand_id
1 'polypeptide(L)'
;ARVLAADDPKTGKPVVDLILDRAGQKGTGKWSVIEAQQLGIPATAIEAAVAARVLSSIKDERLAAEKAYGKGGVTRISGDKDALLGDLELALFAGKISAYAQGFAVMSGASKEFNWNLPMPT
;
A
#
# COMPACT_ATOMS: atom_id res chain seq x y z
N ALA A 1 -7.66 1.95 15.90
CA ALA A 1 -9.06 2.05 15.43
C ALA A 1 -9.60 3.48 15.24
N ARG A 2 -8.89 4.56 15.62
CA ARG A 2 -9.47 5.93 15.63
C ARG A 2 -10.11 6.39 14.32
N VAL A 3 -9.50 6.09 13.17
CA VAL A 3 -10.04 6.49 11.86
C VAL A 3 -11.32 5.73 11.49
N LEU A 4 -11.38 4.42 11.77
CA LEU A 4 -12.55 3.59 11.47
C LEU A 4 -13.74 3.85 12.42
N ALA A 5 -13.48 4.41 13.59
CA ALA A 5 -14.49 4.74 14.60
C ALA A 5 -15.00 6.19 14.48
N ALA A 6 -14.55 6.96 13.49
CA ALA A 6 -14.95 8.35 13.31
C ALA A 6 -16.22 8.43 12.46
N ASP A 7 -17.25 9.10 12.98
CA ASP A 7 -18.49 9.40 12.28
C ASP A 7 -18.53 10.85 11.80
N ASP A 8 -19.14 11.07 10.63
CA ASP A 8 -19.34 12.41 10.09
C ASP A 8 -20.47 13.12 10.85
N PRO A 9 -20.21 14.30 11.46
CA PRO A 9 -21.18 14.96 12.30
C PRO A 9 -22.42 15.48 11.55
N LYS A 10 -22.38 15.56 10.21
CA LYS A 10 -23.52 16.02 9.40
C LYS A 10 -24.46 14.88 9.01
N THR A 11 -23.91 13.72 8.67
CA THR A 11 -24.67 12.57 8.15
C THR A 11 -24.85 11.44 9.16
N GLY A 12 -24.05 11.42 10.22
CA GLY A 12 -24.00 10.34 11.21
C GLY A 12 -23.44 9.01 10.68
N LYS A 13 -22.84 9.01 9.48
CA LYS A 13 -22.26 7.82 8.85
C LYS A 13 -20.75 7.73 9.13
N PRO A 14 -20.14 6.54 9.05
CA PRO A 14 -18.68 6.40 9.16
C PRO A 14 -17.97 7.29 8.14
N VAL A 15 -17.05 8.15 8.61
CA VAL A 15 -16.34 9.13 7.75
C VAL A 15 -15.62 8.42 6.61
N VAL A 16 -15.02 7.26 6.88
CA VAL A 16 -14.23 6.50 5.90
C VAL A 16 -15.05 6.13 4.65
N ASP A 17 -16.35 5.93 4.77
CA ASP A 17 -17.24 5.57 3.65
C ASP A 17 -17.63 6.80 2.79
N LEU A 18 -17.39 8.00 3.30
CA LEU A 18 -17.70 9.27 2.63
C LEU A 18 -16.48 9.88 1.95
N ILE A 19 -15.26 9.47 2.34
CA ILE A 19 -14.02 9.97 1.74
C ILE A 19 -13.88 9.42 0.32
N LEU A 20 -13.61 10.31 -0.62
CA LEU A 20 -13.33 9.92 -2.01
C LEU A 20 -12.07 9.06 -2.08
N ASP A 21 -12.17 7.92 -2.76
CA ASP A 21 -11.10 6.92 -2.94
C ASP A 21 -10.05 7.36 -3.99
N ARG A 22 -9.50 8.56 -3.82
CA ARG A 22 -8.43 9.14 -4.65
C ARG A 22 -7.26 9.55 -3.74
N ALA A 23 -6.27 8.68 -3.61
CA ALA A 23 -5.10 8.97 -2.77
C ALA A 23 -4.17 9.98 -3.45
N GLY A 24 -3.86 11.07 -2.74
CA GLY A 24 -2.84 12.02 -3.16
C GLY A 24 -1.41 11.53 -2.87
N GLN A 25 -0.42 12.13 -3.54
CA GLN A 25 0.99 11.93 -3.24
C GLN A 25 1.81 13.18 -3.52
N LYS A 26 2.83 13.45 -2.70
CA LYS A 26 3.72 14.61 -2.85
C LYS A 26 5.06 14.31 -3.53
N GLY A 27 5.38 13.03 -3.75
CA GLY A 27 6.55 12.61 -4.55
C GLY A 27 7.55 11.71 -3.82
N THR A 28 7.70 11.80 -2.50
CA THR A 28 8.74 11.04 -1.77
C THR A 28 8.66 9.53 -1.99
N GLY A 29 7.46 8.94 -1.97
CA GLY A 29 7.28 7.52 -2.28
C GLY A 29 7.70 7.15 -3.71
N LYS A 30 7.39 8.02 -4.69
CA LYS A 30 7.82 7.83 -6.09
C LYS A 30 9.34 7.90 -6.20
N TRP A 31 10.00 8.83 -5.51
CA TRP A 31 11.45 8.94 -5.50
C TRP A 31 12.12 7.69 -4.92
N SER A 32 11.59 7.14 -3.82
CA SER A 32 12.10 5.90 -3.25
C SER A 32 12.04 4.73 -4.22
N VAL A 33 10.95 4.61 -5.00
CA VAL A 33 10.81 3.56 -6.03
C VAL A 33 11.78 3.77 -7.19
N ILE A 34 11.93 5.00 -7.67
CA ILE A 34 12.89 5.32 -8.75
C ILE A 34 14.31 4.97 -8.31
N GLU A 35 14.70 5.35 -7.10
CA GLU A 35 16.03 5.07 -6.55
C GLU A 35 16.28 3.56 -6.42
N ALA A 36 15.31 2.80 -5.89
CA ALA A 36 15.43 1.35 -5.78
C ALA A 36 15.71 0.70 -7.15
N GLN A 37 15.00 1.15 -8.19
CA GLN A 37 15.19 0.68 -9.56
C GLN A 37 16.53 1.11 -10.15
N GLN A 38 17.00 2.34 -9.90
CA GLN A 38 18.32 2.81 -10.33
C GLN A 38 19.46 2.00 -9.71
N LEU A 39 19.32 1.60 -8.45
CA LEU A 39 20.28 0.75 -7.73
C LEU A 39 20.17 -0.74 -8.10
N GLY A 40 19.17 -1.13 -8.91
CA GLY A 40 18.91 -2.53 -9.26
C GLY A 40 18.43 -3.38 -8.08
N ILE A 41 17.76 -2.77 -7.09
CA ILE A 41 17.30 -3.43 -5.86
C ILE A 41 15.78 -3.56 -5.87
N PRO A 42 15.22 -4.78 -5.71
CA PRO A 42 13.78 -4.97 -5.76
C PRO A 42 13.09 -4.44 -4.51
N ALA A 43 12.18 -3.46 -4.69
CA ALA A 43 11.38 -2.87 -3.63
C ALA A 43 9.87 -3.01 -3.91
N THR A 44 9.45 -4.23 -4.28
CA THR A 44 8.14 -4.53 -4.86
C THR A 44 6.95 -4.14 -3.99
N ALA A 45 7.06 -4.21 -2.66
CA ALA A 45 5.98 -3.79 -1.77
C ALA A 45 5.80 -2.26 -1.79
N ILE A 46 6.92 -1.52 -1.87
CA ILE A 46 6.93 -0.05 -1.94
C ILE A 46 6.43 0.40 -3.32
N GLU A 47 6.86 -0.28 -4.38
CA GLU A 47 6.37 -0.09 -5.75
C GLU A 47 4.86 -0.28 -5.85
N ALA A 48 4.34 -1.40 -5.33
CA ALA A 48 2.91 -1.69 -5.31
C ALA A 48 2.13 -0.60 -4.54
N ALA A 49 2.68 -0.09 -3.43
CA ALA A 49 2.07 1.00 -2.67
C ALA A 49 1.97 2.31 -3.48
N VAL A 50 2.99 2.66 -4.26
CA VAL A 50 2.96 3.84 -5.14
C VAL A 50 1.99 3.62 -6.31
N ALA A 51 2.03 2.45 -6.94
CA ALA A 51 1.13 2.09 -8.04
C ALA A 51 -0.35 2.11 -7.59
N ALA A 52 -0.66 1.60 -6.39
CA ALA A 52 -2.01 1.62 -5.84
C ALA A 52 -2.55 3.06 -5.65
N ARG A 53 -1.71 4.01 -5.25
CA ARG A 53 -2.11 5.43 -5.15
C ARG A 53 -2.44 6.00 -6.52
N VAL A 54 -1.59 5.77 -7.52
CA VAL A 54 -1.83 6.19 -8.91
C VAL A 54 -3.14 5.59 -9.43
N LEU A 55 -3.33 4.28 -9.27
CA LEU A 55 -4.55 3.58 -9.68
C LEU A 55 -5.81 4.15 -8.99
N SER A 56 -5.72 4.48 -7.70
CA SER A 56 -6.84 5.11 -6.99
C SER A 56 -7.19 6.49 -7.58
N SER A 57 -6.18 7.26 -8.02
CA SER A 57 -6.38 8.62 -8.53
C SER A 57 -7.12 8.68 -9.87
N ILE A 58 -6.96 7.66 -10.73
CA ILE A 58 -7.65 7.53 -12.03
C ILE A 58 -9.07 6.95 -11.89
N LYS A 59 -9.86 7.50 -10.95
CA LYS A 59 -11.21 7.02 -10.61
C LYS A 59 -12.15 6.96 -11.81
N ASP A 60 -12.11 7.94 -12.69
CA ASP A 60 -13.05 8.03 -13.82
C ASP A 60 -12.80 6.89 -14.82
N GLU A 61 -11.53 6.54 -15.05
CA GLU A 61 -11.14 5.35 -15.81
C GLU A 61 -11.58 4.05 -15.12
N ARG A 62 -11.42 3.96 -13.79
CA ARG A 62 -11.89 2.78 -13.03
C ARG A 62 -13.40 2.58 -13.14
N LEU A 63 -14.18 3.66 -13.07
CA LEU A 63 -15.64 3.61 -13.23
C LEU A 63 -16.04 3.23 -14.66
N ALA A 64 -15.33 3.75 -15.67
CA ALA A 64 -15.55 3.37 -17.07
C ALA A 64 -15.23 1.88 -17.30
N ALA A 65 -14.12 1.40 -16.73
CA ALA A 65 -13.73 0.00 -16.79
C ALA A 65 -14.74 -0.91 -16.08
N GLU A 66 -15.23 -0.53 -14.89
CA GLU A 66 -16.28 -1.27 -14.18
C GLU A 66 -17.57 -1.39 -15.01
N LYS A 67 -17.96 -0.31 -15.72
CA LYS A 67 -19.12 -0.35 -16.62
C LYS A 67 -18.89 -1.28 -17.83
N ALA A 68 -17.68 -1.32 -18.36
CA ALA A 68 -17.33 -2.11 -19.54
C ALA A 68 -17.16 -3.61 -19.23
N TYR A 69 -16.51 -3.93 -18.11
CA TYR A 69 -16.16 -5.31 -17.73
C TYR A 69 -17.07 -5.92 -16.67
N GLY A 70 -17.96 -5.10 -16.09
CA GLY A 70 -18.80 -5.47 -14.96
C GLY A 70 -18.06 -5.44 -13.62
N LYS A 71 -18.83 -5.54 -12.53
CA LYS A 71 -18.28 -5.85 -11.21
C LYS A 71 -17.88 -7.32 -11.21
N GLY A 72 -16.59 -7.63 -11.16
CA GLY A 72 -16.12 -9.01 -10.99
C GLY A 72 -16.88 -9.69 -9.85
N GLY A 73 -17.31 -10.94 -10.06
CA GLY A 73 -18.06 -11.68 -9.05
C GLY A 73 -17.23 -11.86 -7.79
N VAL A 74 -17.66 -11.24 -6.68
CA VAL A 74 -17.04 -11.48 -5.37
C VAL A 74 -17.71 -12.70 -4.77
N THR A 75 -17.04 -13.84 -4.81
CA THR A 75 -17.47 -15.02 -4.05
C THR A 75 -17.25 -14.74 -2.57
N ARG A 76 -18.30 -14.89 -1.76
CA ARG A 76 -18.12 -14.83 -0.30
C ARG A 76 -17.15 -15.92 0.12
N ILE A 77 -16.11 -15.53 0.84
CA ILE A 77 -15.20 -16.48 1.47
C ILE A 77 -16.02 -17.27 2.49
N SER A 78 -16.16 -18.57 2.24
CA SER A 78 -16.72 -19.54 3.19
C SER A 78 -15.61 -20.03 4.12
N GLY A 79 -15.82 -20.03 5.43
CA GLY A 79 -14.85 -20.58 6.38
C GLY A 79 -15.03 -20.07 7.80
N ASP A 80 -14.17 -20.54 8.69
CA ASP A 80 -14.07 -20.03 10.05
C ASP A 80 -13.54 -18.59 10.03
N LYS A 81 -14.36 -17.67 10.55
CA LYS A 81 -14.04 -16.25 10.58
C LYS A 81 -12.85 -15.96 11.47
N ASP A 82 -12.71 -16.66 12.59
CA ASP A 82 -11.63 -16.39 13.56
C ASP A 82 -10.29 -16.87 13.00
N ALA A 83 -10.28 -18.04 12.34
CA ALA A 83 -9.13 -18.51 11.59
C ALA A 83 -8.73 -17.53 10.48
N LEU A 84 -9.69 -17.03 9.69
CA LEU A 84 -9.42 -16.05 8.63
C LEU A 84 -8.84 -14.74 9.19
N LEU A 85 -9.33 -14.26 10.34
CA LEU A 85 -8.79 -13.06 10.99
C LEU A 85 -7.34 -13.28 11.44
N GLY A 86 -7.02 -14.45 11.99
CA GLY A 86 -5.65 -14.83 12.32
C GLY A 86 -4.72 -14.85 11.10
N ASP A 87 -5.18 -15.41 9.99
CA ASP A 87 -4.42 -15.42 8.74
C ASP A 87 -4.17 -14.02 8.19
N LEU A 88 -5.18 -13.14 8.24
CA LEU A 88 -5.04 -11.74 7.81
C LEU A 88 -4.06 -10.95 8.68
N GLU A 89 -4.05 -11.20 9.99
CA GLU A 89 -3.08 -10.58 10.90
C GLU A 89 -1.65 -11.01 10.56
N LEU A 90 -1.42 -12.31 10.39
CA LEU A 90 -0.10 -12.84 10.03
C LEU A 90 0.34 -12.38 8.64
N ALA A 91 -0.57 -12.34 7.66
CA ALA A 91 -0.28 -11.84 6.32
C ALA A 91 0.13 -10.36 6.34
N LEU A 92 -0.59 -9.52 7.09
CA LEU A 92 -0.23 -8.11 7.27
C LEU A 92 1.13 -7.96 7.95
N PHE A 93 1.39 -8.77 8.98
CA PHE A 93 2.66 -8.76 9.71
C PHE A 93 3.83 -9.16 8.82
N ALA A 94 3.69 -10.24 8.05
CA ALA A 94 4.67 -10.68 7.07
C ALA A 94 4.92 -9.61 6.00
N GLY A 95 3.86 -9.02 5.44
CA GLY A 95 3.97 -7.93 4.46
C GLY A 95 4.72 -6.72 5.01
N LYS A 96 4.51 -6.38 6.29
CA LYS A 96 5.28 -5.34 6.98
C LYS A 96 6.76 -5.71 7.06
N ILE A 97 7.09 -6.91 7.52
CA ILE A 97 8.50 -7.37 7.60
C ILE A 97 9.16 -7.28 6.23
N SER A 98 8.51 -7.79 5.18
CA SER A 98 9.03 -7.73 3.80
C SER A 98 9.26 -6.29 3.33
N ALA A 99 8.32 -5.37 3.58
CA ALA A 99 8.47 -3.98 3.17
C ALA A 99 9.65 -3.28 3.87
N TYR A 100 9.86 -3.54 5.17
CA TYR A 100 11.02 -3.01 5.90
C TYR A 100 12.33 -3.63 5.41
N ALA A 101 12.37 -4.95 5.19
CA ALA A 101 13.55 -5.62 4.67
C ALA A 101 13.96 -5.05 3.31
N GLN A 102 12.99 -4.80 2.41
CA GLN A 102 13.23 -4.14 1.12
C GLN A 102 13.77 -2.72 1.29
N GLY A 103 13.18 -1.92 2.19
CA GLY A 103 13.66 -0.56 2.47
C GLY A 103 15.10 -0.54 2.97
N PHE A 104 15.45 -1.42 3.92
CA PHE A 104 16.83 -1.54 4.41
C PHE A 104 17.79 -2.06 3.34
N ALA A 105 17.36 -2.96 2.47
CA ALA A 105 18.17 -3.42 1.34
C ALA A 105 18.50 -2.26 0.40
N VAL A 106 17.52 -1.40 0.06
CA VAL A 106 17.73 -0.19 -0.75
C VAL A 106 18.72 0.76 -0.06
N MET A 107 18.54 1.02 1.24
CA MET A 107 19.47 1.85 2.00
C MET A 107 20.89 1.27 2.06
N SER A 108 21.03 -0.05 2.20
CA SER A 108 22.33 -0.73 2.18
C SER A 108 23.01 -0.60 0.81
N GLY A 109 22.26 -0.76 -0.28
CA GLY A 109 22.74 -0.53 -1.64
C GLY A 109 23.19 0.91 -1.87
N ALA A 110 22.35 1.87 -1.50
CA ALA A 110 22.67 3.29 -1.60
C ALA A 110 23.94 3.64 -0.78
N SER A 111 24.07 3.08 0.43
CA SER A 111 25.26 3.32 1.25
C SER A 111 26.55 2.83 0.58
N LYS A 112 26.49 1.74 -0.19
CA LYS A 112 27.64 1.22 -0.94
C LYS A 112 27.93 2.07 -2.18
N GLU A 113 26.90 2.35 -2.98
CA GLU A 113 27.02 3.13 -4.22
C GLU A 113 27.58 4.53 -3.95
N PHE A 114 27.06 5.20 -2.92
CA PHE A 114 27.39 6.59 -2.61
C PHE A 114 28.43 6.77 -1.50
N ASN A 115 29.01 5.67 -0.98
CA ASN A 115 30.01 5.69 0.10
C ASN A 115 29.56 6.46 1.37
N TRP A 116 28.28 6.37 1.72
CA TRP A 116 27.72 7.13 2.85
C TRP A 116 28.04 6.55 4.23
N ASN A 117 28.53 5.31 4.30
CA ASN A 117 28.79 4.61 5.57
C ASN A 117 27.61 4.71 6.55
N LEU A 118 26.40 4.44 6.06
CA LEU A 118 25.20 4.51 6.90
C LEU A 118 25.34 3.52 8.07
N PRO A 119 25.04 3.94 9.32
CA PRO A 119 25.05 3.05 10.46
C PRO A 119 23.81 2.15 10.40
N MET A 120 23.95 1.00 9.74
CA MET A 120 22.91 -0.01 9.65
C MET A 120 23.02 -0.94 10.87
N PRO A 121 21.91 -1.26 11.57
CA PRO A 121 21.93 -2.31 12.57
C PRO A 121 22.16 -3.65 11.86
N THR A 122 23.38 -4.15 11.94
CA THR A 122 23.74 -5.53 11.57
C THR A 122 23.30 -6.49 12.65
#